data_AF-A0A946N062-F1
#
_entry.id   AF-A0A946N062-F1
#
_cell.length_a   1.000
_cell.length_b   1.000
_cell.length_c   1.000
_cell.angle_alpha   90.00
_cell.angle_beta   90.00
_cell.angle_gamma   90.00
#
_symmetry.space_group_name_H-M   'P 1'
#
loop_
_entity.id
_entity.type
_entity.pdbx_description
1 polymer ?
#
loop_
_entity_poly.entity_id
_entity_poly.type
_entity_poly.pdbx_seq_one_letter_code
_entity_poly.pdbx_strand_id
1 'polypeptide(L)'
;MLLDADYDAKTICEVLDIGPTVLMEWKFAFAGMGLSFFGLIDYSQRQGDLLAEQETLLTMHFTDSPARTTDKICACILTQHGKSCCSSGAAKLLKRLGFTYKKLLSMSAQADEAKQEVFIAHHEALRPN
;
A
#
# COMPACT_ATOMS: atom_id res chain seq x y z
N MET A 1 32.19 27.41 3.64
CA MET A 1 31.11 27.52 2.63
C MET A 1 31.51 28.59 1.62
N LEU A 2 31.01 28.61 0.38
CA LEU A 2 31.32 29.69 -0.58
C LEU A 2 30.92 31.08 -0.05
N LEU A 3 29.88 31.13 0.81
CA LEU A 3 29.53 32.35 1.56
C LEU A 3 30.61 32.83 2.52
N ASP A 4 31.44 31.94 3.07
CA ASP A 4 32.55 32.31 3.98
C ASP A 4 33.79 32.78 3.20
N ALA A 5 33.78 32.59 1.88
CA ALA A 5 34.81 33.07 0.96
C ALA A 5 34.36 34.33 0.20
N ASP A 6 33.38 35.07 0.77
CA ASP A 6 32.83 36.34 0.26
C ASP A 6 32.18 36.28 -1.13
N TYR A 7 31.78 35.10 -1.62
CA TYR A 7 30.98 35.00 -2.84
C TYR A 7 29.56 35.51 -2.60
N ASP A 8 29.03 36.26 -3.56
CA ASP A 8 27.65 36.74 -3.49
C ASP A 8 26.64 35.61 -3.72
N ALA A 9 25.43 35.78 -3.18
CA ALA A 9 24.38 34.77 -3.21
C ALA A 9 23.93 34.40 -4.63
N LYS A 10 24.00 35.33 -5.59
CA LYS A 10 23.60 35.07 -6.98
C LYS A 10 24.61 34.14 -7.65
N THR A 11 25.90 34.45 -7.52
CA THR A 11 26.97 33.59 -8.04
C THR A 11 26.90 32.18 -7.45
N ILE A 12 26.60 32.05 -6.16
CA ILE A 12 26.46 30.74 -5.51
C ILE A 12 25.28 29.95 -6.06
N CYS A 13 24.12 30.58 -6.24
CA CYS A 13 22.94 29.95 -6.84
C CYS A 13 23.22 29.47 -8.27
N GLU A 14 23.93 30.26 -9.07
CA GLU A 14 24.31 29.91 -10.45
C GLU A 14 25.30 28.74 -10.50
N VAL A 15 26.33 28.75 -9.63
CA VAL A 15 27.35 27.69 -9.57
C VAL A 15 26.77 26.36 -9.09
N LEU A 16 25.84 26.40 -8.13
CA LEU A 16 25.26 25.21 -7.51
C LEU A 16 23.95 24.75 -8.18
N ASP A 17 23.45 25.49 -9.16
CA ASP A 17 22.15 25.27 -9.81
C ASP A 17 21.00 25.13 -8.80
N ILE A 18 20.93 26.06 -7.85
CA ILE A 18 19.90 26.10 -6.81
C ILE A 18 19.19 27.46 -6.76
N GLY A 19 17.94 27.45 -6.30
CA GLY A 19 17.19 28.68 -6.07
C GLY A 19 17.66 29.45 -4.83
N PRO A 20 17.41 30.77 -4.77
CA PRO A 20 17.78 31.61 -3.62
C PRO A 20 17.10 31.17 -2.31
N THR A 21 15.89 30.59 -2.39
CA THR A 21 15.19 30.04 -1.23
C THR A 21 15.95 28.86 -0.63
N VAL A 22 16.41 27.93 -1.47
CA VAL A 22 17.18 26.74 -1.05
C VAL A 22 18.50 27.17 -0.41
N LEU A 23 19.18 28.17 -1.00
CA LEU A 23 20.40 28.72 -0.43
C LEU A 23 20.19 29.32 0.97
N MET A 24 19.08 30.05 1.18
CA MET A 24 18.75 30.58 2.50
C MET A 24 18.42 29.48 3.51
N GLU A 25 17.59 28.51 3.12
CA GLU A 25 17.25 27.36 3.97
C GLU A 25 18.49 26.60 4.42
N TRP A 26 19.41 26.31 3.49
CA TRP A 26 20.66 25.63 3.80
C TRP A 26 21.57 26.45 4.69
N LYS A 27 21.66 27.77 4.47
CA LYS A 27 22.41 28.67 5.35
C LYS A 27 21.88 28.64 6.78
N PHE A 28 20.56 28.75 6.95
CA PHE A 28 19.93 28.71 8.28
C PHE A 28 20.05 27.35 8.94
N ALA A 29 19.79 26.27 8.19
CA ALA A 29 19.87 24.92 8.71
C ALA A 29 21.31 24.52 9.10
N PHE A 30 22.31 24.92 8.30
CA PHE A 30 23.72 24.72 8.62
C PHE A 30 24.15 25.53 9.84
N ALA A 31 23.69 26.79 9.98
CA ALA A 31 24.00 27.60 11.16
C ALA A 31 23.40 27.00 12.45
N GLY A 32 22.23 26.36 12.38
CA GLY A 32 21.57 25.77 13.55
C GLY A 32 22.03 24.35 13.90
N MET A 33 22.16 23.47 12.92
CA MET A 33 22.41 22.03 13.10
C MET A 33 23.76 21.56 12.56
N GLY A 34 24.54 22.44 11.93
CA GLY A 34 25.81 22.08 11.29
C GLY A 34 25.64 21.04 10.18
N LEU A 35 26.67 20.23 9.95
CA LEU A 35 26.66 19.16 8.94
C LEU A 35 25.62 18.07 9.21
N SER A 36 25.12 17.94 10.44
CA SER A 36 24.13 16.91 10.79
C SER A 36 22.80 17.09 10.05
N PHE A 37 22.47 18.33 9.64
CA PHE A 37 21.30 18.62 8.81
C PHE A 37 21.35 17.92 7.44
N PHE A 38 22.54 17.84 6.84
CA PHE A 38 22.78 17.12 5.59
C PHE A 38 23.02 15.62 5.82
N GLY A 39 23.04 15.17 7.07
CA GLY A 39 22.97 13.75 7.39
C GLY A 39 21.71 13.16 6.74
N LEU A 40 21.80 11.89 6.33
CA LEU A 40 20.69 11.13 5.76
C LEU A 40 19.43 11.44 6.58
N ILE A 41 18.48 12.17 5.98
CA ILE A 41 17.10 12.13 6.45
C ILE A 41 16.77 10.65 6.37
N ASP A 42 16.63 10.00 7.52
CA ASP A 42 16.15 8.63 7.58
C ASP A 42 14.78 8.66 6.93
N TYR A 43 14.76 8.34 5.63
CA TYR A 43 13.55 8.22 4.87
C TYR A 43 12.86 6.97 5.42
N SER A 44 12.13 7.17 6.52
CA SER A 44 11.24 6.17 7.05
C SER A 44 10.16 6.02 6.00
N GLN A 45 10.09 4.84 5.40
CA GLN A 45 8.95 4.49 4.57
C GLN A 45 7.70 4.78 5.40
N ARG A 46 6.77 5.56 4.86
CA ARG A 46 5.51 5.86 5.54
C ARG A 46 4.90 4.53 6.01
N GLN A 47 4.90 4.34 7.33
CA GLN A 47 4.24 3.19 7.93
C GLN A 47 2.77 3.27 7.52
N GLY A 48 2.23 2.17 7.00
CA GLY A 48 0.85 2.14 6.55
C GLY A 48 -0.07 2.55 7.70
N ASP A 49 -1.24 3.12 7.38
CA ASP A 49 -2.09 3.69 8.43
C ASP A 49 -2.56 2.64 9.45
N LEU A 50 -2.41 1.33 9.22
CA LEU A 50 -2.72 0.22 10.13
C LEU A 50 -1.56 -0.14 11.06
N LEU A 51 -1.89 -0.42 12.33
CA LEU A 51 -0.93 -0.95 13.31
C LEU A 51 -0.70 -2.45 13.08
N ALA A 52 0.45 -2.96 13.53
CA ALA A 52 0.82 -4.38 13.38
C ALA A 52 -0.21 -5.35 14.01
N GLU A 53 -0.83 -4.96 15.13
CA GLU A 53 -1.90 -5.74 15.76
C GLU A 53 -3.14 -5.82 14.87
N GLN A 54 -3.51 -4.71 14.23
CA GLN A 54 -4.64 -4.65 13.31
C GLN A 54 -4.38 -5.52 12.08
N GLU A 55 -3.16 -5.48 11.54
CA GLU A 55 -2.74 -6.35 10.44
C GLU A 55 -2.82 -7.85 10.78
N THR A 56 -2.50 -8.21 12.03
CA THR A 56 -2.58 -9.60 12.51
C THR A 56 -4.03 -10.07 12.60
N LEU A 57 -4.92 -9.24 13.16
CA LEU A 57 -6.37 -9.51 13.20
C LEU A 57 -6.98 -9.61 11.81
N LEU A 58 -6.59 -8.72 10.90
CA LEU A 58 -6.99 -8.75 9.49
C LEU A 58 -6.56 -10.05 8.82
N THR A 59 -5.35 -10.51 9.09
CA THR A 59 -4.81 -11.75 8.53
C THR A 59 -5.60 -12.96 9.00
N MET A 60 -5.91 -13.05 10.30
CA MET A 60 -6.77 -14.12 10.84
C MET A 60 -8.17 -14.08 10.22
N HIS A 61 -8.80 -12.91 10.19
CA HIS A 61 -10.14 -12.74 9.66
C HIS A 61 -10.26 -13.16 8.18
N PHE A 62 -9.29 -12.78 7.34
CA PHE A 62 -9.30 -13.16 5.92
C PHE A 62 -8.77 -14.57 5.63
N THR A 63 -8.12 -15.21 6.60
CA THR A 63 -7.79 -16.64 6.53
C THR A 63 -9.05 -17.49 6.72
N ASP A 64 -9.89 -17.13 7.70
CA ASP A 64 -11.14 -17.85 7.98
C ASP A 64 -12.25 -17.50 6.97
N SER A 65 -12.32 -16.26 6.53
CA SER A 65 -13.34 -15.76 5.60
C SER A 65 -12.71 -14.94 4.47
N PRO A 66 -12.26 -15.59 3.37
CA PRO A 66 -11.59 -14.89 2.28
C PRO A 66 -12.55 -13.93 1.58
N ALA A 67 -12.19 -12.64 1.55
CA ALA A 67 -12.96 -11.66 0.81
C ALA A 67 -12.74 -11.78 -0.70
N ARG A 68 -13.86 -11.78 -1.44
CA ARG A 68 -13.86 -11.97 -2.90
C ARG A 68 -13.52 -10.70 -3.70
N THR A 69 -13.56 -9.53 -3.08
CA THR A 69 -13.45 -8.22 -3.77
C THR A 69 -12.80 -7.17 -2.86
N THR A 70 -11.99 -6.28 -3.45
CA THR A 70 -11.33 -5.17 -2.74
C THR A 70 -12.30 -4.27 -1.98
N ASP A 71 -13.51 -4.06 -2.50
CA ASP A 71 -14.50 -3.19 -1.84
C ASP A 71 -14.99 -3.77 -0.51
N LYS A 72 -15.11 -5.10 -0.43
CA LYS A 72 -15.44 -5.80 0.82
C LYS A 72 -14.30 -5.69 1.83
N ILE A 73 -13.06 -5.68 1.34
CA ILE A 73 -11.87 -5.51 2.19
C ILE A 73 -11.84 -4.09 2.74
N CYS A 74 -12.05 -3.08 1.88
CA CYS A 74 -12.15 -1.69 2.30
C CYS A 74 -13.27 -1.47 3.32
N ALA A 75 -14.46 -2.04 3.08
CA ALA A 75 -15.58 -1.97 4.00
C ALA A 75 -15.26 -2.65 5.35
N CYS A 76 -14.62 -3.82 5.33
CA CYS A 76 -14.20 -4.54 6.54
C CYS A 76 -13.19 -3.73 7.37
N ILE A 77 -12.18 -3.14 6.72
CA ILE A 77 -11.18 -2.30 7.40
C ILE A 77 -11.84 -1.06 8.01
N LEU A 78 -12.80 -0.46 7.30
CA LEU A 78 -13.53 0.69 7.80
C LEU A 78 -14.40 0.33 9.02
N THR A 79 -15.11 -0.80 8.99
CA THR A 79 -15.98 -1.21 10.10
C THR A 79 -15.22 -1.71 11.32
N GLN A 80 -14.13 -2.45 11.14
CA GLN A 80 -13.36 -3.03 12.24
C GLN A 80 -12.34 -2.07 12.85
N HIS A 81 -11.79 -1.15 12.06
CA HIS A 81 -10.68 -0.30 12.48
C HIS A 81 -10.89 1.20 12.26
N GLY A 82 -12.02 1.62 11.69
CA GLY A 82 -12.34 3.03 11.45
C GLY A 82 -11.45 3.72 10.41
N LYS A 83 -10.67 2.96 9.64
CA LYS A 83 -9.70 3.49 8.67
C LYS A 83 -10.23 3.33 7.26
N SER A 84 -10.28 4.44 6.52
CA SER A 84 -10.59 4.42 5.10
C SER A 84 -9.36 4.01 4.31
N CYS A 85 -9.53 3.07 3.39
CA CYS A 85 -8.49 2.70 2.43
C CYS A 85 -9.08 2.65 1.03
N CYS A 86 -8.29 3.07 0.04
CA CYS A 86 -8.66 2.90 -1.36
C CYS A 86 -8.45 1.46 -1.80
N SER A 87 -9.10 1.05 -2.89
CA SER A 87 -9.01 -0.31 -3.45
C SER A 87 -7.56 -0.73 -3.75
N SER A 88 -6.75 0.18 -4.28
CA SER A 88 -5.33 -0.07 -4.55
C SER A 88 -4.50 -0.18 -3.27
N GLY A 89 -4.85 0.56 -2.22
CA GLY A 89 -4.27 0.45 -0.88
C GLY A 89 -4.60 -0.90 -0.24
N ALA A 90 -5.86 -1.33 -0.31
CA ALA A 90 -6.29 -2.63 0.18
C ALA A 90 -5.61 -3.79 -0.56
N ALA A 91 -5.46 -3.71 -1.89
CA ALA A 91 -4.74 -4.72 -2.67
C ALA A 91 -3.25 -4.79 -2.29
N LYS A 92 -2.59 -3.65 -2.11
CA LYS A 92 -1.18 -3.58 -1.65
C LYS A 92 -1.03 -4.13 -0.24
N LEU A 93 -1.94 -3.78 0.66
CA LEU A 93 -1.98 -4.29 2.03
C LEU A 93 -2.10 -5.82 2.03
N LEU A 94 -3.08 -6.37 1.33
CA LEU A 94 -3.28 -7.83 1.27
C LEU A 94 -2.09 -8.56 0.67
N LYS A 95 -1.46 -8.01 -0.38
CA LYS A 95 -0.23 -8.55 -0.94
C LYS A 95 0.90 -8.57 0.10
N ARG A 96 1.04 -7.49 0.90
CA ARG A 96 2.02 -7.42 2.00
C ARG A 96 1.73 -8.45 3.09
N LEU A 97 0.46 -8.72 3.38
CA LEU A 97 0.01 -9.75 4.32
C LEU A 97 0.10 -11.18 3.77
N GLY A 98 0.60 -11.37 2.55
CA GLY A 98 0.79 -12.69 1.94
C GLY A 98 -0.41 -13.24 1.16
N PHE A 99 -1.52 -12.50 1.06
CA PHE A 99 -2.65 -12.92 0.24
C PHE A 99 -2.38 -12.67 -1.24
N THR A 100 -2.65 -13.67 -2.06
CA THR A 100 -2.53 -13.57 -3.52
C THR A 100 -3.91 -13.55 -4.16
N TYR A 101 -4.15 -12.55 -4.99
CA TYR A 101 -5.35 -12.53 -5.83
C TYR A 101 -5.16 -13.54 -6.97
N LYS A 102 -5.81 -14.69 -6.84
CA LYS A 102 -5.96 -15.62 -7.95
C LYS A 102 -7.28 -15.30 -8.64
N LYS A 103 -7.23 -14.59 -9.76
CA LYS A 103 -8.39 -14.45 -10.63
C LYS A 103 -8.79 -15.86 -11.05
N LEU A 104 -9.93 -16.35 -10.57
CA LEU A 104 -10.57 -17.51 -11.16
C LEU A 104 -10.84 -17.12 -12.62
N LEU A 105 -10.11 -17.74 -13.55
CA LEU A 105 -10.48 -17.70 -14.96
C LEU A 105 -11.93 -18.13 -14.99
N SER A 106 -12.80 -17.21 -15.40
CA SER A 106 -14.19 -17.54 -15.72
C SER A 106 -14.12 -18.71 -16.67
N MET A 107 -14.50 -19.90 -16.21
CA MET A 107 -14.68 -21.02 -17.10
C MET A 107 -15.66 -20.53 -18.17
N SER A 108 -15.31 -20.73 -19.45
CA SER A 108 -16.16 -20.33 -20.56
C SER A 108 -17.56 -20.86 -20.29
N ALA A 109 -18.54 -19.94 -20.23
CA ALA A 109 -19.93 -20.20 -19.93
C ALA A 109 -20.60 -20.97 -21.08
N GLN A 110 -20.14 -22.18 -21.34
CA GLN A 110 -20.83 -23.18 -22.13
C GLN A 110 -21.14 -24.35 -21.20
N ALA A 111 -21.88 -24.05 -20.13
CA ALA A 111 -22.54 -25.07 -19.34
C ALA A 111 -23.67 -25.62 -20.22
N ASP A 112 -23.50 -26.86 -20.64
CA ASP A 112 -24.53 -27.63 -21.32
C ASP A 112 -25.56 -28.04 -20.25
N GLU A 113 -26.68 -27.31 -20.21
CA GLU A 113 -27.72 -27.43 -19.17
C GLU A 113 -28.21 -28.87 -19.01
N ALA A 114 -28.33 -29.61 -20.13
CA ALA A 114 -28.69 -31.02 -20.13
C ALA A 114 -27.66 -31.91 -19.42
N LYS A 115 -26.36 -31.61 -19.55
CA LYS A 115 -25.31 -32.35 -18.82
C LYS A 115 -25.27 -32.01 -17.34
N GLN A 116 -25.67 -30.79 -16.99
CA GLN A 116 -25.72 -30.36 -15.61
C GLN A 116 -26.89 -30.99 -14.85
N GLU A 117 -28.06 -31.13 -15.49
CA GLU A 117 -29.21 -31.86 -14.92
C GLU A 117 -28.89 -33.34 -14.70
N VAL A 118 -28.25 -34.01 -15.66
CA VAL A 118 -27.84 -35.42 -15.51
C VAL A 118 -26.83 -35.59 -14.37
N PHE A 119 -25.91 -34.63 -14.20
CA PHE A 119 -24.95 -34.66 -13.10
C PHE A 119 -25.62 -34.47 -11.73
N ILE A 120 -26.59 -33.56 -11.63
CA ILE A 120 -27.36 -33.34 -10.39
C ILE A 120 -28.15 -34.61 -10.04
N ALA A 121 -28.85 -35.21 -11.00
CA ALA A 121 -29.62 -36.44 -10.78
C ALA A 121 -28.75 -37.62 -10.33
N HIS A 122 -27.56 -37.79 -10.93
CA HIS A 122 -26.60 -38.81 -10.51
C HIS A 122 -26.05 -38.55 -9.10
N HIS A 123 -25.80 -37.30 -8.74
CA HIS A 123 -25.29 -36.93 -7.42
C HIS A 123 -26.35 -37.08 -6.32
N GLU A 124 -27.63 -36.85 -6.62
CA GLU A 124 -28.73 -37.08 -5.68
C GLU A 124 -28.97 -38.58 -5.46
N ALA A 125 -28.88 -39.40 -6.51
CA ALA A 125 -28.99 -40.86 -6.39
C ALA A 125 -27.86 -41.50 -5.55
N LEU A 126 -26.71 -40.85 -5.45
CA LEU A 126 -25.56 -41.31 -4.65
C LEU A 126 -25.52 -40.76 -3.22
N ARG A 127 -26.48 -39.91 -2.81
CA ARG A 127 -26.68 -39.53 -1.41
C ARG A 127 -27.83 -40.36 -0.82
N PRO A 128 -27.56 -41.53 -0.20
CA PRO A 128 -28.53 -42.12 0.69
C PRO A 128 -28.72 -41.20 1.92
N ASN A 129 -29.97 -41.03 2.36
CA ASN A 129 -30.35 -40.32 3.60
C ASN A 129 -29.51 -40.75 4.80
#